data_AF-A0A835KZF4-F1
#
_entry.id   AF-A0A835KZF4-F1
#
_cell.length_a   1.000
_cell.length_b   1.000
_cell.length_c   1.000
_cell.angle_alpha   90.00
_cell.angle_beta   90.00
_cell.angle_gamma   90.00
#
_symmetry.space_group_name_H-M   'P 1'
#
loop_
_entity.id
_entity.type
_entity.pdbx_description
1 polymer ?
#
loop_
_entity_poly.entity_id
_entity_poly.type
_entity_poly.pdbx_seq_one_letter_code
_entity_poly.pdbx_strand_id
1 'polypeptide(L)'
;MYSGCRFDVRGKHLSEARHWSAPEVFGPRAHFSTSPPPAALLVRDVKRRDEGVYRCRVDFRNTQTTSFRYNLTVVVPPEKPVVVDRWGRVINTTTLGPHEEGDDEMP
;
A
#
# COMPACT_ATOMS: atom_id res chain seq x y z
N MET A 1 16.93 -2.41 13.68
CA MET A 1 17.05 -1.08 13.07
C MET A 1 15.65 -0.64 12.68
N TYR A 2 15.09 0.41 13.29
CA TYR A 2 13.70 0.83 13.01
C TYR A 2 13.67 1.70 11.75
N SER A 3 13.32 1.12 10.61
CA SER A 3 13.10 1.86 9.37
C SER A 3 11.67 2.40 9.36
N GLY A 4 11.49 3.73 9.41
CA GLY A 4 10.17 4.38 9.40
C GLY A 4 10.22 5.88 9.11
N CYS A 5 9.03 6.50 9.05
CA CYS A 5 8.93 7.96 8.94
C CYS A 5 8.91 8.60 10.33
N ARG A 6 9.69 9.68 10.54
CA ARG A 6 9.71 10.46 11.78
C ARG A 6 9.39 11.91 11.50
N PHE A 7 8.56 12.48 12.38
CA PHE A 7 8.18 13.89 12.39
C PHE A 7 8.40 14.41 13.82
N ASP A 8 9.26 15.43 13.98
CA ASP A 8 9.65 15.97 15.28
C ASP A 8 9.45 17.49 15.30
N VAL A 9 8.62 17.97 16.23
CA VAL A 9 8.22 19.37 16.42
C VAL A 9 8.60 19.92 17.80
N ARG A 10 9.41 19.19 18.58
CA ARG A 10 9.74 19.60 19.95
C ARG A 10 10.54 20.90 19.92
N GLY A 11 9.95 21.95 20.51
CA GLY A 11 10.56 23.29 20.60
C GLY A 11 10.51 24.12 19.32
N LYS A 12 9.72 23.72 18.31
CA LYS A 12 9.60 24.43 17.02
C LYS A 12 8.15 24.55 16.57
N HIS A 13 7.87 25.50 15.68
CA HIS A 13 6.58 25.59 15.03
C HIS A 13 6.35 24.39 14.09
N LEU A 14 5.09 24.01 13.84
CA LEU A 14 4.74 22.84 13.03
C LEU A 14 5.33 22.90 11.61
N SER A 15 5.50 24.11 11.06
CA SER A 15 6.10 24.37 9.76
C SER A 15 7.60 24.10 9.69
N GLU A 16 8.28 24.03 10.83
CA GLU A 16 9.73 23.81 10.93
C GLU A 16 10.07 22.36 11.33
N ALA A 17 9.05 21.48 11.31
CA ALA A 17 9.21 20.08 11.65
C ALA A 17 10.23 19.41 10.73
N ARG A 18 11.08 18.56 11.30
CA ARG A 18 12.01 17.75 10.50
C ARG A 18 11.31 16.48 10.04
N HIS A 19 11.15 16.33 8.73
CA HIS A 19 10.60 15.12 8.11
C HIS A 19 11.75 14.18 7.77
N TRP A 20 11.68 12.95 8.25
CA TRP A 20 12.55 11.87 7.80
C TRP A 20 11.67 10.75 7.25
N SER A 21 11.84 10.36 5.99
CA SER A 21 11.34 9.11 5.46
C SER A 21 12.49 8.10 5.45
N ALA A 22 12.26 6.87 5.91
CA ALA A 22 13.27 5.81 5.79
C ALA A 22 13.49 5.49 4.30
N PRO A 23 14.66 5.84 3.72
CA PRO A 23 14.87 5.75 2.28
C PRO A 23 14.81 4.31 1.78
N GLU A 24 15.26 3.37 2.61
CA GLU A 24 15.33 1.94 2.33
C GLU A 24 13.95 1.28 2.14
N VAL A 25 12.90 1.83 2.78
CA VAL A 25 11.56 1.23 2.76
C VAL A 25 10.63 2.00 1.82
N PHE A 26 10.54 3.32 2.02
CA PHE A 26 9.60 4.16 1.27
C PHE A 26 10.25 5.04 0.22
N GLY A 27 11.57 5.28 0.32
CA GLY A 27 12.24 6.27 -0.52
C GLY A 27 11.55 7.64 -0.42
N PRO A 28 11.33 8.34 -1.55
CA PRO A 28 10.62 9.62 -1.59
C PRO A 28 9.08 9.48 -1.58
N ARG A 29 8.54 8.27 -1.55
CA ARG A 29 7.09 8.04 -1.75
C ARG A 29 6.25 8.28 -0.51
N ALA A 30 6.85 8.32 0.69
CA ALA A 30 6.11 8.50 1.94
C ALA A 30 6.44 9.85 2.58
N HIS A 31 5.40 10.56 3.02
CA HIS A 31 5.54 11.77 3.83
C HIS A 31 4.46 11.81 4.91
N PHE A 32 4.80 12.36 6.06
CA PHE A 32 3.85 12.61 7.12
C PHE A 32 3.26 14.02 6.96
N SER A 33 1.93 14.14 7.02
CA SER A 33 1.23 15.43 7.01
C SER A 33 0.44 15.61 8.30
N THR A 34 0.49 16.81 8.86
CA THR A 34 -0.30 17.22 10.02
C THR A 34 -1.51 18.08 9.65
N SER A 35 -1.66 18.44 8.37
CA SER A 35 -2.73 19.31 7.89
C SER A 35 -3.35 18.74 6.60
N PRO A 36 -4.69 18.65 6.53
CA PRO A 36 -5.66 18.91 7.61
C PRO A 36 -5.64 17.81 8.70
N PRO A 37 -6.17 18.07 9.91
CA PRO A 37 -6.37 17.03 10.91
C PRO A 37 -7.38 15.96 10.43
N PRO A 38 -7.20 14.67 10.77
CA PRO A 38 -6.13 14.12 11.61
C PRO A 38 -4.80 13.99 10.86
N ALA A 39 -3.67 14.01 11.60
CA ALA A 39 -2.36 13.79 11.02
C ALA A 39 -2.25 12.39 10.40
N ALA A 40 -1.68 12.30 9.20
CA ALA A 40 -1.67 11.09 8.38
C ALA A 40 -0.30 10.81 7.74
N LEU A 41 0.01 9.53 7.58
CA LEU A 41 1.10 9.07 6.73
C LEU A 41 0.57 8.89 5.31
N LEU A 42 1.09 9.68 4.38
CA LEU A 42 0.73 9.63 2.97
C LEU A 42 1.78 8.84 2.20
N VAL A 43 1.37 7.72 1.60
CA VAL A 43 2.23 6.83 0.79
C VAL A 43 1.73 6.87 -0.66
N ARG A 44 2.59 7.29 -1.60
CA ARG A 44 2.28 7.36 -3.04
C ARG A 44 2.73 6.07 -3.74
N ASP A 45 2.07 5.72 -4.84
CA ASP A 45 2.41 4.54 -5.66
C ASP A 45 2.51 3.26 -4.79
N VAL A 46 1.41 2.92 -4.11
CA VAL A 46 1.33 1.79 -3.16
C VAL A 46 1.58 0.47 -3.89
N LYS A 47 2.42 -0.39 -3.31
CA LYS A 47 2.84 -1.69 -3.88
C LYS A 47 2.43 -2.83 -2.96
N ARG A 48 2.35 -4.06 -3.49
CA ARG A 48 2.06 -5.27 -2.67
C ARG A 48 2.98 -5.38 -1.44
N ARG A 49 4.25 -5.02 -1.59
CA ARG A 49 5.23 -5.03 -0.48
C ARG A 49 4.97 -3.99 0.62
N ASP A 50 4.11 -3.01 0.37
CA ASP A 50 3.71 -2.01 1.36
C ASP A 50 2.59 -2.59 2.27
N GLU A 51 2.01 -3.75 1.95
CA GLU A 51 1.03 -4.43 2.82
C GLU A 51 1.64 -4.79 4.19
N GLY A 52 0.87 -4.52 5.26
CA GLY A 52 1.27 -4.91 6.61
C GLY A 52 0.71 -4.01 7.72
N VAL A 53 1.21 -4.24 8.93
CA VAL A 53 0.80 -3.49 10.12
C VAL A 53 1.73 -2.32 10.38
N TYR A 54 1.21 -1.12 10.25
CA TYR A 54 1.89 0.14 10.51
C TYR A 54 1.72 0.53 11.98
N ARG A 55 2.76 1.12 12.57
CA ARG A 55 2.71 1.66 13.94
C ARG A 55 2.98 3.15 13.94
N CYS A 56 1.97 3.94 14.33
CA CYS A 56 2.16 5.35 14.67
C CYS A 56 2.55 5.45 16.14
N ARG A 57 3.70 6.06 16.44
CA ARG A 57 4.19 6.30 17.80
C ARG A 57 4.22 7.80 18.03
N VAL A 58 3.54 8.28 19.06
CA VAL A 58 3.53 9.69 19.46
C VAL A 58 4.20 9.80 20.82
N ASP A 59 5.36 10.45 20.86
CA ASP A 59 6.11 10.69 22.09
C ASP A 59 5.77 12.08 22.63
N PHE A 60 5.18 12.13 23.82
CA PHE A 60 4.87 13.39 24.52
C PHE A 60 5.99 13.76 25.50
N ARG A 61 6.07 15.05 25.86
CA ARG A 61 7.11 15.55 26.77
C ARG A 61 6.89 15.11 28.23
N ASN A 62 5.63 15.18 28.68
CA ASN A 62 5.27 15.01 30.10
C ASN A 62 4.28 13.86 30.34
N THR A 63 3.84 13.17 29.28
CA THR A 63 2.87 12.08 29.35
C THR A 63 3.41 10.85 28.63
N GLN A 64 2.79 9.70 28.87
CA GLN A 64 3.23 8.44 28.28
C GLN A 64 3.10 8.47 26.75
N THR A 65 4.07 7.86 26.06
CA THR A 65 4.01 7.60 24.63
C THR A 65 2.75 6.82 24.28
N THR A 66 1.97 7.32 23.31
CA THR A 66 0.84 6.56 22.75
C THR A 66 1.26 5.87 21.47
N SER A 67 0.69 4.69 21.23
CA SER A 67 0.95 3.92 20.00
C SER A 67 -0.35 3.43 19.38
N PHE A 68 -0.49 3.67 18.08
CA PHE A 68 -1.61 3.22 17.27
C PHE A 68 -1.12 2.25 16.22
N ARG A 69 -1.92 1.21 15.93
CA ARG A 69 -1.62 0.22 14.89
C ARG A 69 -2.66 0.32 13.79
N TYR A 70 -2.22 0.35 12.55
CA TYR A 70 -3.05 0.41 11.36
C TYR A 70 -2.73 -0.79 10.48
N ASN A 71 -3.76 -1.50 9.99
CA ASN A 71 -3.57 -2.59 9.06
C ASN A 71 -3.80 -2.07 7.63
N LEU A 72 -2.77 -2.13 6.79
CA LEU A 72 -2.87 -1.78 5.38
C LEU A 72 -2.90 -3.07 4.56
N THR A 73 -4.05 -3.37 3.94
CA THR A 73 -4.20 -4.45 2.96
C THR A 73 -4.14 -3.87 1.55
N VAL A 74 -3.31 -4.44 0.68
CA VAL A 74 -3.13 -3.97 -0.69
C VAL A 74 -3.78 -4.95 -1.66
N VAL A 75 -4.98 -4.59 -2.12
CA VAL A 75 -5.69 -5.37 -3.12
C VAL A 75 -5.16 -5.02 -4.50
N VAL A 76 -4.65 -6.03 -5.21
CA VAL A 76 -4.19 -5.89 -6.61
C VAL A 76 -5.20 -6.56 -7.54
N PRO A 77 -5.72 -5.84 -8.55
CA PRO A 77 -6.63 -6.42 -9.53
C PRO A 77 -6.02 -7.65 -10.22
N PRO A 78 -6.83 -8.65 -10.59
CA PRO A 78 -6.35 -9.78 -11.37
C PRO A 78 -5.87 -9.34 -12.75
N GLU A 79 -4.98 -10.13 -13.33
CA GLU A 79 -4.58 -9.97 -14.74
C GLU A 79 -5.77 -10.28 -15.66
N LYS A 80 -5.73 -9.76 -16.90
CA LYS A 80 -6.77 -10.05 -17.88
C LYS A 80 -6.81 -11.56 -18.13
N PRO A 81 -7.99 -12.21 -18.06
CA PRO A 81 -8.08 -13.63 -18.30
C PRO A 81 -7.61 -13.94 -19.73
N VAL A 82 -6.79 -14.98 -19.84
CA VAL A 82 -6.33 -15.52 -21.12
C VAL A 82 -7.21 -16.71 -21.45
N VAL A 83 -7.98 -16.58 -22.52
CA VAL A 83 -8.79 -17.71 -23.01
C VAL A 83 -7.88 -18.61 -23.82
N VAL A 84 -7.85 -19.89 -23.46
CA VAL A 84 -7.10 -20.93 -24.16
C VAL A 84 -8.06 -21.94 -24.76
N ASP A 85 -7.69 -22.51 -25.91
CA ASP A 85 -8.42 -23.63 -26.49
C ASP A 85 -8.01 -24.98 -25.85
N ARG A 86 -8.70 -26.06 -26.22
CA ARG A 86 -8.41 -27.44 -25.77
C ARG A 86 -6.98 -27.95 -26.04
N TRP A 87 -6.20 -27.25 -26.85
CA TRP A 87 -4.81 -27.57 -27.16
C TRP A 87 -3.82 -26.61 -26.48
N GLY A 88 -4.31 -25.75 -25.57
CA GLY A 88 -3.51 -24.78 -24.84
C GLY A 88 -3.10 -23.55 -25.66
N ARG A 89 -3.72 -23.31 -26.81
CA ARG A 89 -3.42 -22.15 -27.65
C ARG A 89 -4.25 -20.96 -27.20
N VAL A 90 -3.59 -19.81 -27.04
CA VAL A 90 -4.26 -18.56 -26.66
C VAL A 90 -5.18 -18.10 -27.78
N ILE A 91 -6.47 -17.97 -27.47
CA ILE A 91 -7.48 -17.41 -28.38
C ILE A 91 -7.41 -15.88 -28.25
N ASN A 92 -6.72 -15.24 -29.18
CA ASN A 92 -6.56 -13.77 -29.23
C ASN A 92 -7.77 -13.03 -29.84
N THR A 93 -8.94 -13.66 -29.91
CA THR A 93 -10.11 -13.09 -30.61
C THR A 93 -11.00 -12.32 -29.63
N THR A 94 -11.34 -11.08 -29.96
CA THR A 94 -12.19 -10.18 -29.13
C THR A 94 -13.64 -10.66 -28.97
N THR A 95 -14.06 -11.65 -29.76
CA THR A 95 -15.41 -12.20 -29.75
C THR A 95 -15.32 -13.71 -29.62
N LEU A 96 -15.62 -14.22 -28.43
CA LEU A 96 -15.90 -15.63 -28.22
C LEU A 96 -17.29 -15.88 -28.81
N GLY A 97 -17.37 -16.70 -29.85
CA GLY A 97 -18.64 -17.15 -30.41
C GLY A 97 -19.41 -18.00 -29.40
N PRO A 98 -20.67 -18.37 -29.70
CA PRO A 98 -21.42 -19.29 -28.86
C PRO A 98 -20.62 -20.58 -28.68
N HIS A 99 -20.29 -20.92 -27.43
CA HIS A 99 -19.64 -22.17 -27.07
C HIS A 99 -20.65 -23.01 -26.30
N GLU A 100 -20.71 -24.31 -26.56
CA GLU A 100 -21.57 -25.21 -25.80
C GLU A 100 -20.95 -25.43 -24.41
N GLU A 101 -21.78 -25.26 -23.37
CA GLU A 101 -21.40 -25.44 -21.97
C GLU A 101 -21.34 -26.95 -21.67
N GLY A 102 -20.14 -27.53 -21.64
CA GLY A 102 -19.94 -28.97 -21.38
C GLY A 102 -18.70 -29.61 -22.03
N ASP A 103 -18.02 -28.92 -22.96
CA ASP A 103 -16.86 -29.48 -23.67
C ASP A 103 -15.50 -29.29 -22.95
N ASP A 104 -15.48 -28.59 -21.81
CA ASP A 104 -14.26 -28.21 -21.08
C ASP A 104 -14.28 -28.63 -19.60
N GLU A 105 -14.79 -29.84 -19.29
CA GLU A 105 -14.46 -30.50 -18.03
C GLU A 105 -13.13 -31.26 -18.18
N MET A 106 -12.06 -30.64 -17.69
CA MET A 106 -10.76 -31.29 -17.55
C MET A 106 -10.85 -32.33 -16.41
N PRO A 107 -10.39 -33.59 -16.57
CA PRO A 107 -10.31 -34.55 -15.48
C PRO A 107 -9.29 -34.13 -14.40
#